data_AF-A0A074LS96-F1
#
_entry.id   AF-A0A074LS96-F1
#
_cell.length_a   1.000
_cell.length_b   1.000
_cell.length_c   1.000
_cell.angle_alpha   90.00
_cell.angle_beta   90.00
_cell.angle_gamma   90.00
#
_symmetry.space_group_name_H-M   'P 1'
#
loop_
_entity.id
_entity.type
_entity.pdbx_description
1 polymer ?
#
loop_
_entity_poly.entity_id
_entity_poly.type
_entity_poly.pdbx_seq_one_letter_code
_entity_poly.pdbx_strand_id
1 'polypeptide(L)'
;MKISRNKDKNIGRVLFIVEGEKTEFWLLRRIFKDILDYQYEYKKRMGQYRKVNEKEKITSSVCVVNAQSSAITSLDDSNEYLNQLFAELIEVHNFPVDRAAIYYLFDRDGGSNKNSKFILDLIDRLGNATDNGEYRQGLLLLSYPAVESFVASNFISGSYMLQFEYGHQLKHHLHAQTINQSRISEETLQKAVEELVTAIEHFGFGPYDVSSFHRLVFEYQEQQYQTSSTYSVLSLLAIVLLDLGIFEVVDE
;
A
#
# COMPACT_ATOMS: atom_id res chain seq x y z
N MET A 1 20.79 2.57 11.41
CA MET A 1 19.90 1.58 10.77
C MET A 1 20.19 1.59 9.28
N LYS A 2 20.58 0.45 8.71
CA LYS A 2 20.91 0.35 7.29
C LYS A 2 19.83 -0.44 6.56
N ILE A 3 19.32 0.08 5.46
CA ILE A 3 18.39 -0.67 4.60
C ILE A 3 19.18 -1.42 3.54
N SER A 4 18.87 -2.70 3.36
CA SER A 4 19.48 -3.56 2.34
C SER A 4 18.42 -4.14 1.41
N ARG A 5 18.76 -4.33 0.13
CA ARG A 5 17.86 -4.93 -0.86
C ARG A 5 18.17 -6.42 -1.06
N ASN A 6 17.13 -7.24 -1.02
CA ASN A 6 17.18 -8.63 -1.46
C ASN A 6 16.76 -8.74 -2.94
N LYS A 7 17.75 -8.81 -3.84
CA LYS A 7 17.50 -8.79 -5.30
C LYS A 7 16.84 -10.05 -5.85
N ASP A 8 17.03 -11.17 -5.16
CA ASP A 8 16.53 -12.49 -5.58
C ASP A 8 15.30 -12.92 -4.77
N LYS A 9 14.66 -11.99 -4.06
CA LYS A 9 13.54 -12.29 -3.17
C LYS A 9 12.38 -12.89 -3.95
N ASN A 10 12.02 -14.12 -3.59
CA ASN A 10 10.76 -14.74 -4.01
C ASN A 10 9.64 -14.25 -3.09
N ILE A 11 8.73 -13.45 -3.64
CA ILE A 11 7.59 -12.86 -2.92
C ILE A 11 6.31 -13.69 -3.09
N GLY A 12 6.39 -14.83 -3.79
CA GLY A 12 5.23 -15.67 -4.07
C GLY A 12 4.17 -14.95 -4.90
N ARG A 13 2.90 -15.14 -4.56
CA ARG A 13 1.78 -14.45 -5.20
C ARG A 13 1.38 -13.28 -4.32
N VAL A 14 1.17 -12.11 -4.91
CA VAL A 14 0.73 -10.91 -4.20
C VAL A 14 -0.50 -10.34 -4.90
N LEU A 15 -1.54 -10.03 -4.12
CA LEU A 15 -2.76 -9.40 -4.60
C LEU A 15 -2.91 -8.02 -3.96
N PHE A 16 -3.00 -6.99 -4.79
CA PHE A 16 -3.40 -5.66 -4.37
C PHE A 16 -4.84 -5.39 -4.77
N ILE A 17 -5.64 -4.94 -3.82
CA ILE A 17 -7.00 -4.45 -4.02
C ILE A 17 -6.97 -2.95 -3.75
N VAL A 18 -7.13 -2.15 -4.80
CA VAL A 18 -6.88 -0.69 -4.75
C VAL A 18 -8.14 0.12 -5.01
N GLU A 19 -8.21 1.29 -4.39
CA GLU A 19 -9.31 2.25 -4.54
C GLU A 19 -9.44 2.79 -5.98
N GLY A 20 -8.34 3.30 -6.54
CA GLY A 20 -8.32 4.03 -7.81
C GLY A 20 -7.95 3.19 -9.05
N GLU A 21 -8.26 3.72 -10.23
CA GLU A 21 -8.13 2.98 -11.51
C GLU A 21 -6.89 3.37 -12.33
N LYS A 22 -6.14 4.39 -11.90
CA LYS A 22 -5.05 4.99 -12.69
C LYS A 22 -3.75 5.09 -11.92
N THR A 23 -3.72 5.87 -10.83
CA THR A 23 -2.47 6.21 -10.12
C THR A 23 -1.84 4.98 -9.50
N GLU A 24 -2.62 4.18 -8.77
CA GLU A 24 -2.20 3.00 -8.04
C GLU A 24 -1.76 1.89 -9.00
N PHE A 25 -2.54 1.62 -10.07
CA PHE A 25 -2.16 0.66 -11.11
C PHE A 25 -0.85 1.04 -11.80
N TRP A 26 -0.66 2.34 -12.09
CA TRP A 26 0.58 2.81 -12.70
C TRP A 26 1.74 2.65 -11.72
N LEU A 27 1.55 3.05 -10.46
CA LEU A 27 2.57 3.04 -9.42
C LEU A 27 3.02 1.61 -9.10
N LEU A 28 2.07 0.70 -8.83
CA LEU A 28 2.37 -0.69 -8.53
C LEU A 28 3.03 -1.40 -9.71
N ARG A 29 2.61 -1.11 -10.95
CA ARG A 29 3.32 -1.61 -12.15
C ARG A 29 4.75 -1.09 -12.19
N ARG A 30 4.98 0.20 -11.96
CA ARG A 30 6.31 0.79 -11.98
C ARG A 30 7.22 0.12 -10.95
N ILE A 31 6.73 -0.07 -9.72
CA ILE A 31 7.47 -0.70 -8.63
C ILE A 31 7.75 -2.16 -8.95
N PHE A 32 6.70 -2.98 -9.04
CA PHE A 32 6.86 -4.43 -9.04
C PHE A 32 7.33 -4.99 -10.39
N LYS A 33 6.93 -4.38 -11.51
CA LYS A 33 7.35 -4.85 -12.84
C LYS A 33 8.60 -4.14 -13.33
N ASP A 34 8.58 -2.80 -13.38
CA ASP A 34 9.60 -2.06 -14.14
C ASP A 34 10.90 -1.86 -13.33
N ILE A 35 10.85 -1.90 -12.00
CA ILE A 35 12.02 -1.72 -11.11
C ILE A 35 12.44 -3.04 -10.46
N LEU A 36 11.48 -3.77 -9.87
CA LEU A 36 11.75 -5.02 -9.15
C LEU A 36 11.69 -6.27 -10.02
N ASP A 37 11.28 -6.12 -11.28
CA ASP A 37 11.37 -7.16 -12.32
C ASP A 37 10.49 -8.40 -12.09
N TYR A 38 9.41 -8.30 -11.31
CA TYR A 38 8.44 -9.38 -11.09
C TYR A 38 7.44 -9.55 -12.25
N GLN A 39 6.71 -10.67 -12.26
CA GLN A 39 5.54 -10.82 -13.13
C GLN A 39 4.42 -9.89 -12.65
N TYR A 40 3.73 -9.24 -13.57
CA TYR A 40 2.68 -8.29 -13.25
C TYR A 40 1.43 -8.53 -14.09
N GLU A 41 0.30 -8.52 -13.42
CA GLU A 41 -1.01 -8.74 -13.98
C GLU A 41 -2.04 -7.84 -13.30
N TYR A 42 -3.14 -7.56 -13.98
CA TYR A 42 -4.15 -6.66 -13.45
C TYR A 42 -5.54 -6.90 -14.02
N LYS A 43 -6.56 -6.49 -13.27
CA LYS A 43 -7.95 -6.44 -13.71
C LYS A 43 -8.64 -5.17 -13.19
N LYS A 44 -9.08 -4.31 -14.10
CA LYS A 44 -9.87 -3.12 -13.74
C LYS A 44 -11.35 -3.48 -13.63
N ARG A 45 -12.16 -2.68 -12.91
CA ARG A 45 -13.60 -2.95 -12.67
C ARG A 45 -14.36 -3.38 -13.93
N MET A 46 -14.28 -2.57 -14.99
CA MET A 46 -14.94 -2.81 -16.28
C MET A 46 -13.96 -3.34 -17.35
N GLY A 47 -12.80 -3.84 -16.92
CA GLY A 47 -11.72 -4.29 -17.80
C GLY A 47 -11.57 -5.80 -17.81
N GLN A 48 -10.96 -6.29 -18.88
CA GLN A 48 -10.46 -7.65 -18.95
C GLN A 48 -9.22 -7.81 -18.07
N TYR A 49 -9.07 -8.99 -17.50
CA TYR A 49 -7.83 -9.42 -16.86
C TYR A 49 -6.70 -9.47 -17.89
N ARG A 50 -5.53 -8.96 -17.52
CA ARG A 50 -4.36 -8.89 -18.41
C ARG A 50 -3.08 -9.24 -17.67
N LYS A 51 -2.31 -10.16 -18.24
CA LYS A 51 -0.90 -10.39 -17.88
C LYS A 51 -0.04 -9.44 -18.70
N VAL A 52 0.74 -8.58 -18.04
CA VAL A 52 1.56 -7.56 -18.69
C VAL A 52 2.90 -8.12 -19.16
N ASN A 53 3.43 -9.09 -18.42
CA ASN A 53 4.63 -9.83 -18.75
C ASN A 53 4.51 -11.25 -18.20
N GLU A 54 5.19 -12.17 -18.87
CA GLU A 54 5.38 -13.53 -18.43
C GLU A 54 6.87 -13.82 -18.49
N LYS A 55 7.39 -14.46 -17.44
CA LYS A 55 8.81 -14.74 -17.30
C LYS A 55 8.99 -16.17 -16.88
N GLU A 56 9.64 -16.94 -17.75
CA GLU A 56 10.08 -18.29 -17.40
C GLU A 56 10.98 -18.22 -16.16
N LYS A 57 10.78 -19.16 -15.23
CA LYS A 57 11.51 -19.30 -13.95
C LYS A 57 11.21 -18.27 -12.86
N ILE A 58 10.53 -17.16 -13.14
CA ILE A 58 10.04 -16.25 -12.08
C ILE A 58 8.67 -16.73 -11.61
N THR A 59 8.58 -17.24 -10.39
CA THR A 59 7.31 -17.66 -9.78
C THR A 59 6.60 -16.52 -9.07
N SER A 60 7.32 -15.45 -8.75
CA SER A 60 6.78 -14.26 -8.10
C SER A 60 5.87 -13.48 -9.05
N SER A 61 4.62 -13.24 -8.66
CA SER A 61 3.71 -12.38 -9.43
C SER A 61 2.88 -11.46 -8.56
N VAL A 62 2.61 -10.28 -9.09
CA VAL A 62 1.76 -9.27 -8.47
C VAL A 62 0.53 -9.06 -9.34
N CYS A 63 -0.64 -9.26 -8.75
CA CYS A 63 -1.94 -8.99 -9.35
C CYS A 63 -2.55 -7.75 -8.72
N VAL A 64 -3.00 -6.80 -9.56
CA VAL A 64 -3.64 -5.57 -9.09
C VAL A 64 -5.08 -5.49 -9.60
N VAL A 65 -6.01 -5.39 -8.67
CA VAL A 65 -7.45 -5.31 -8.94
C VAL A 65 -8.06 -4.10 -8.24
N ASN A 66 -9.21 -3.64 -8.74
CA ASN A 66 -9.94 -2.58 -8.06
C ASN A 66 -10.83 -3.15 -6.95
N ALA A 67 -11.02 -2.37 -5.89
CA ALA A 67 -12.19 -2.51 -5.04
C ALA A 67 -13.47 -2.12 -5.81
N GLN A 68 -14.64 -2.52 -5.31
CA GLN A 68 -15.93 -2.27 -5.99
C GLN A 68 -16.17 -0.77 -6.21
N SER A 69 -15.81 0.06 -5.24
CA SER A 69 -15.94 1.50 -5.29
C SER A 69 -14.73 2.16 -4.65
N SER A 70 -14.66 3.48 -4.71
CA SER A 70 -13.60 4.26 -4.05
C SER A 70 -13.83 4.42 -2.55
N ALA A 71 -14.99 3.99 -2.02
CA ALA A 71 -15.23 4.06 -0.59
C ALA A 71 -14.64 2.83 0.10
N ILE A 72 -13.95 3.02 1.22
CA ILE A 72 -13.41 1.92 2.03
C ILE A 72 -14.50 0.99 2.56
N THR A 73 -15.75 1.45 2.63
CA THR A 73 -16.93 0.62 2.96
C THR A 73 -17.16 -0.50 1.94
N SER A 74 -16.54 -0.45 0.77
CA SER A 74 -16.56 -1.56 -0.19
C SER A 74 -15.85 -2.82 0.33
N LEU A 75 -15.04 -2.70 1.40
CA LEU A 75 -14.37 -3.82 2.06
C LEU A 75 -15.22 -4.49 3.16
N ASP A 76 -16.44 -4.01 3.41
CA ASP A 76 -17.35 -4.63 4.38
C ASP A 76 -17.64 -6.09 3.99
N ASP A 77 -17.60 -7.03 4.95
CA ASP A 77 -17.85 -8.45 4.71
C ASP A 77 -19.30 -8.75 4.29
N SER A 78 -20.24 -7.84 4.56
CA SER A 78 -21.59 -7.91 4.01
C SER A 78 -21.64 -7.70 2.49
N ASN A 79 -20.54 -7.26 1.89
CA ASN A 79 -20.38 -7.09 0.45
C ASN A 79 -19.79 -8.35 -0.20
N GLU A 80 -20.62 -9.05 -0.98
CA GLU A 80 -20.21 -10.25 -1.73
C GLU A 80 -19.20 -9.97 -2.85
N TYR A 81 -18.93 -8.70 -3.19
CA TYR A 81 -18.04 -8.34 -4.29
C TYR A 81 -16.67 -8.98 -4.18
N LEU A 82 -16.03 -8.92 -3.01
CA LEU A 82 -14.69 -9.48 -2.83
C LEU A 82 -14.69 -11.01 -2.95
N ASN A 83 -15.75 -11.68 -2.47
CA ASN A 83 -15.89 -13.13 -2.59
C ASN A 83 -16.02 -13.53 -4.06
N GLN A 84 -16.84 -12.80 -4.83
CA GLN A 84 -16.98 -13.00 -6.27
C GLN A 84 -15.69 -12.72 -7.03
N LEU A 85 -14.98 -11.66 -6.67
CA LEU A 85 -13.68 -11.31 -7.25
C LEU A 85 -12.64 -12.40 -6.98
N PHE A 86 -12.58 -12.93 -5.77
CA PHE A 86 -11.65 -14.00 -5.41
C PHE A 86 -11.98 -15.29 -6.15
N ALA A 87 -13.26 -15.67 -6.22
CA ALA A 87 -13.70 -16.82 -7.01
C ALA A 87 -13.33 -16.64 -8.50
N GLU A 88 -13.58 -15.47 -9.09
CA GLU A 88 -13.21 -15.19 -10.48
C GLU A 88 -11.70 -15.32 -10.70
N LEU A 89 -10.87 -14.75 -9.82
CA LEU A 89 -9.42 -14.84 -9.91
C LEU A 89 -8.92 -16.29 -9.85
N ILE A 90 -9.48 -17.10 -8.95
CA ILE A 90 -9.11 -18.51 -8.79
C ILE A 90 -9.60 -19.34 -9.99
N GLU A 91 -10.90 -19.32 -10.27
CA GLU A 91 -11.56 -20.25 -11.18
C GLU A 91 -11.35 -19.89 -12.65
N VAL A 92 -11.32 -18.59 -12.98
CA VAL A 92 -11.23 -18.11 -14.37
C VAL A 92 -9.79 -17.76 -14.75
N HIS A 93 -9.03 -17.20 -13.81
CA HIS A 93 -7.70 -16.65 -14.10
C HIS A 93 -6.54 -17.49 -13.55
N ASN A 94 -6.83 -18.56 -12.79
CA ASN A 94 -5.83 -19.43 -12.15
C ASN A 94 -4.85 -18.67 -11.26
N PHE A 95 -5.32 -17.59 -10.61
CA PHE A 95 -4.55 -16.86 -9.61
C PHE A 95 -4.93 -17.38 -8.22
N PRO A 96 -4.00 -18.03 -7.48
CA PRO A 96 -4.33 -18.70 -6.22
C PRO A 96 -4.40 -17.68 -5.07
N VAL A 97 -5.56 -17.02 -4.93
CA VAL A 97 -5.80 -15.99 -3.92
C VAL A 97 -5.57 -16.53 -2.50
N ASP A 98 -5.93 -17.78 -2.25
CA ASP A 98 -5.76 -18.51 -0.97
C ASP A 98 -4.30 -18.67 -0.51
N ARG A 99 -3.34 -18.43 -1.41
CA ARG A 99 -1.89 -18.52 -1.13
C ARG A 99 -1.15 -17.22 -1.40
N ALA A 100 -1.88 -16.15 -1.72
CA ALA A 100 -1.30 -14.87 -2.06
C ALA A 100 -1.23 -13.97 -0.82
N ALA A 101 -0.17 -13.19 -0.65
CA ALA A 101 -0.20 -12.06 0.28
C ALA A 101 -1.18 -11.00 -0.25
N ILE A 102 -2.15 -10.57 0.55
CA ILE A 102 -3.21 -9.64 0.13
C ILE A 102 -3.02 -8.29 0.80
N TYR A 103 -3.07 -7.21 0.01
CA TYR A 103 -2.99 -5.83 0.50
C TYR A 103 -4.14 -4.99 -0.03
N TYR A 104 -4.81 -4.26 0.86
CA TYR A 104 -5.87 -3.31 0.54
C TYR A 104 -5.30 -1.90 0.60
N LEU A 105 -5.18 -1.19 -0.53
CA LEU A 105 -4.59 0.14 -0.57
C LEU A 105 -5.66 1.21 -0.79
N PHE A 106 -5.83 2.08 0.20
CA PHE A 106 -6.82 3.15 0.20
C PHE A 106 -6.23 4.48 0.64
N ASP A 107 -6.79 5.57 0.11
CA ASP A 107 -6.44 6.92 0.52
C ASP A 107 -7.27 7.34 1.74
N ARG A 108 -6.72 8.22 2.56
CA ARG A 108 -7.40 8.78 3.73
C ARG A 108 -7.07 10.25 3.89
N ASP A 109 -8.04 11.09 3.56
CA ASP A 109 -7.93 12.55 3.68
C ASP A 109 -9.15 13.19 4.36
N GLY A 110 -9.19 14.52 4.46
CA GLY A 110 -10.29 15.26 5.09
C GLY A 110 -11.63 15.10 4.36
N GLY A 111 -11.61 14.63 3.11
CA GLY A 111 -12.78 14.47 2.25
C GLY A 111 -13.30 13.04 2.13
N SER A 112 -12.44 12.04 2.35
CA SER A 112 -12.69 10.62 2.06
C SER A 112 -12.64 9.77 3.33
N ASN A 113 -13.35 8.63 3.32
CA ASN A 113 -13.20 7.57 4.34
C ASN A 113 -13.29 8.08 5.79
N LYS A 114 -14.35 8.84 6.15
CA LYS A 114 -14.45 9.57 7.42
C LYS A 114 -14.90 8.76 8.64
N ASN A 115 -15.31 7.51 8.46
CA ASN A 115 -15.83 6.70 9.56
C ASN A 115 -14.68 6.03 10.31
N SER A 116 -14.10 6.74 11.27
CA SER A 116 -12.92 6.29 12.00
C SER A 116 -13.13 4.97 12.74
N LYS A 117 -14.34 4.74 13.29
CA LYS A 117 -14.69 3.48 13.96
C LYS A 117 -14.65 2.30 12.97
N PHE A 118 -15.28 2.47 11.81
CA PHE A 118 -15.28 1.43 10.78
C PHE A 118 -13.86 1.13 10.26
N ILE A 119 -13.03 2.16 10.10
CA ILE A 119 -11.63 1.97 9.70
C ILE A 119 -10.86 1.20 10.78
N LEU A 120 -11.04 1.54 12.05
CA LEU A 120 -10.40 0.83 13.15
C LEU A 120 -10.83 -0.65 13.19
N ASP A 121 -12.14 -0.92 13.02
CA ASP A 121 -12.68 -2.28 12.91
C ASP A 121 -12.12 -3.03 11.69
N LEU A 122 -11.76 -2.33 10.60
CA LEU A 122 -11.07 -2.95 9.46
C LEU A 122 -9.59 -3.20 9.74
N ILE A 123 -8.88 -2.27 10.38
CA ILE A 123 -7.47 -2.44 10.77
C ILE A 123 -7.33 -3.66 11.68
N ASP A 124 -8.22 -3.81 12.65
CA ASP A 124 -8.19 -4.93 13.61
C ASP A 124 -8.48 -6.29 12.93
N ARG A 125 -9.22 -6.31 11.80
CA ARG A 125 -9.52 -7.53 11.01
C ARG A 125 -8.52 -7.81 9.90
N LEU A 126 -7.93 -6.78 9.32
CA LEU A 126 -7.02 -6.81 8.17
C LEU A 126 -5.61 -6.42 8.62
N GLY A 127 -5.08 -7.13 9.61
CA GLY A 127 -3.81 -6.82 10.29
C GLY A 127 -2.58 -7.56 9.75
N ASN A 128 -2.76 -8.55 8.86
CA ASN A 128 -1.69 -9.35 8.29
C ASN A 128 -1.99 -9.75 6.83
N ALA A 129 -0.99 -9.66 5.96
CA ALA A 129 -1.17 -9.93 4.53
C ALA A 129 -1.46 -11.41 4.20
N THR A 130 -1.11 -12.33 5.11
CA THR A 130 -1.13 -13.79 4.87
C THR A 130 -2.12 -14.55 5.75
N ASP A 131 -2.29 -14.19 7.02
CA ASP A 131 -3.16 -14.92 7.94
C ASP A 131 -3.72 -14.00 9.04
N ASN A 132 -5.06 -13.89 9.11
CA ASN A 132 -5.79 -13.16 10.14
C ASN A 132 -6.71 -14.09 10.98
N GLY A 133 -6.44 -15.40 10.99
CA GLY A 133 -7.24 -16.38 11.71
C GLY A 133 -8.65 -16.55 11.12
N GLU A 134 -9.68 -16.26 11.93
CA GLU A 134 -11.09 -16.36 11.49
C GLU A 134 -11.52 -15.20 10.58
N TYR A 135 -10.75 -14.12 10.56
CA TYR A 135 -11.04 -12.96 9.72
C TYR A 135 -10.49 -13.15 8.31
N ARG A 136 -11.03 -12.36 7.37
CA ARG A 136 -10.57 -12.30 6.00
C ARG A 136 -9.06 -12.03 5.95
N GLN A 137 -8.36 -12.78 5.13
CA GLN A 137 -6.94 -12.57 4.88
C GLN A 137 -6.67 -11.20 4.23
N GLY A 138 -5.60 -10.53 4.68
CA GLY A 138 -5.02 -9.38 4.03
C GLY A 138 -4.71 -8.23 4.99
N LEU A 139 -3.91 -7.29 4.52
CA LEU A 139 -3.43 -6.14 5.28
C LEU A 139 -4.01 -4.83 4.72
N LEU A 140 -4.65 -4.03 5.58
CA LEU A 140 -5.14 -2.70 5.18
C LEU A 140 -4.01 -1.65 5.24
N LEU A 141 -3.73 -1.03 4.11
CA LEU A 141 -2.74 0.03 3.94
C LEU A 141 -3.43 1.35 3.64
N LEU A 142 -3.29 2.31 4.57
CA LEU A 142 -3.79 3.66 4.40
C LEU A 142 -2.68 4.60 3.94
N SER A 143 -3.02 5.50 3.02
CA SER A 143 -2.13 6.58 2.59
C SER A 143 -2.70 7.93 2.96
N TYR A 144 -1.93 8.71 3.71
CA TYR A 144 -2.35 9.98 4.30
C TYR A 144 -1.58 11.14 3.70
N PRO A 145 -2.24 12.12 3.05
CA PRO A 145 -3.66 12.12 2.70
C PRO A 145 -4.01 11.20 1.51
N ALA A 146 -3.03 10.80 0.71
CA ALA A 146 -3.25 9.99 -0.50
C ALA A 146 -2.00 9.19 -0.88
N VAL A 147 -2.09 8.30 -1.87
CA VAL A 147 -0.98 7.50 -2.39
C VAL A 147 0.20 8.34 -2.88
N GLU A 148 -0.02 9.60 -3.27
CA GLU A 148 1.03 10.58 -3.53
C GLU A 148 2.01 10.74 -2.35
N SER A 149 1.63 10.36 -1.13
CA SER A 149 2.50 10.35 0.05
C SER A 149 3.64 9.35 -0.08
N PHE A 150 3.40 8.22 -0.75
CA PHE A 150 4.47 7.30 -1.13
C PHE A 150 5.45 7.97 -2.11
N VAL A 151 4.93 8.73 -3.08
CA VAL A 151 5.77 9.49 -4.01
C VAL A 151 6.59 10.54 -3.24
N ALA A 152 6.00 11.24 -2.28
CA ALA A 152 6.73 12.20 -1.44
C ALA A 152 7.92 11.53 -0.72
N SER A 153 7.70 10.37 -0.08
CA SER A 153 8.75 9.64 0.65
C SER A 153 9.92 9.15 -0.24
N ASN A 154 9.68 8.98 -1.54
CA ASN A 154 10.74 8.61 -2.49
C ASN A 154 11.73 9.76 -2.74
N PHE A 155 11.34 11.02 -2.51
CA PHE A 155 12.11 12.17 -2.99
C PHE A 155 12.39 13.21 -1.91
N ILE A 156 11.45 13.46 -1.01
CA ILE A 156 11.53 14.50 0.04
C ILE A 156 12.02 13.85 1.32
N SER A 157 13.15 14.31 1.84
CA SER A 157 13.63 13.88 3.15
C SER A 157 12.83 14.54 4.27
N GLY A 158 12.41 13.77 5.27
CA GLY A 158 11.49 14.23 6.29
C GLY A 158 10.06 14.43 5.76
N SER A 159 9.64 13.67 4.75
CA SER A 159 8.31 13.87 4.13
C SER A 159 7.19 13.75 5.15
N TYR A 160 7.34 12.86 6.14
CA TYR A 160 6.40 12.63 7.23
C TYR A 160 6.12 13.85 8.12
N MET A 161 6.95 14.90 8.06
CA MET A 161 6.71 16.16 8.77
C MET A 161 5.83 17.13 7.98
N LEU A 162 5.63 16.90 6.68
CA LEU A 162 4.70 17.70 5.88
C LEU A 162 3.27 17.35 6.26
N GLN A 163 2.38 18.34 6.13
CA GLN A 163 0.98 18.20 6.51
C GLN A 163 0.04 18.77 5.45
N PHE A 164 -1.00 18.02 5.13
CA PHE A 164 -2.04 18.42 4.19
C PHE A 164 -3.40 17.88 4.62
N GLU A 165 -4.47 18.60 4.30
CA GLU A 165 -5.83 18.14 4.55
C GLU A 165 -6.30 17.17 3.46
N TYR A 166 -5.94 17.45 2.21
CA TYR A 166 -6.44 16.72 1.03
C TYR A 166 -5.31 16.21 0.13
N GLY A 167 -5.57 15.08 -0.54
CA GLY A 167 -4.63 14.49 -1.49
C GLY A 167 -4.23 15.43 -2.64
N HIS A 168 -5.17 16.23 -3.13
CA HIS A 168 -4.91 17.19 -4.22
C HIS A 168 -3.93 18.31 -3.82
N GLN A 169 -3.88 18.69 -2.54
CA GLN A 169 -2.95 19.70 -2.03
C GLN A 169 -1.52 19.16 -2.06
N LEU A 170 -1.33 17.92 -1.56
CA LEU A 170 -0.05 17.22 -1.64
C LEU A 170 0.39 17.07 -3.10
N LYS A 171 -0.52 16.62 -3.97
CA LYS A 171 -0.24 16.48 -5.40
C LYS A 171 0.24 17.78 -6.05
N HIS A 172 -0.44 18.90 -5.75
CA HIS A 172 -0.02 20.22 -6.22
C HIS A 172 1.38 20.59 -5.68
N HIS A 173 1.66 20.33 -4.41
CA HIS A 173 2.96 20.56 -3.79
C HIS A 173 4.09 19.76 -4.47
N LEU A 174 3.85 18.48 -4.81
CA LEU A 174 4.81 17.65 -5.54
C LEU A 174 5.05 18.17 -6.96
N HIS A 175 3.97 18.56 -7.67
CA HIS A 175 4.09 19.13 -9.01
C HIS A 175 4.89 20.44 -9.02
N ALA A 176 4.69 21.31 -8.03
CA ALA A 176 5.45 22.57 -7.90
C ALA A 176 6.97 22.32 -7.74
N GLN A 177 7.36 21.17 -7.19
CA GLN A 177 8.75 20.73 -7.04
C GLN A 177 9.23 19.84 -8.19
N THR A 178 8.45 19.67 -9.25
CA THR A 178 8.77 18.77 -10.37
C THR A 178 8.97 17.31 -9.92
N ILE A 179 8.34 16.91 -8.82
CA ILE A 179 8.34 15.54 -8.32
C ILE A 179 7.20 14.77 -9.00
N ASN A 180 7.49 13.58 -9.50
CA ASN A 180 6.53 12.73 -10.19
C ASN A 180 6.86 11.25 -10.00
N GLN A 181 5.83 10.41 -9.92
CA GLN A 181 5.97 8.97 -9.75
C GLN A 181 6.77 8.28 -10.90
N SER A 182 6.83 8.89 -12.09
CA SER A 182 7.65 8.39 -13.21
C SER A 182 9.14 8.30 -12.92
N ARG A 183 9.64 9.06 -11.95
CA ARG A 183 11.06 9.16 -11.60
C ARG A 183 11.48 8.14 -10.55
N ILE A 184 10.54 7.33 -10.03
CA ILE A 184 10.86 6.31 -9.03
C ILE A 184 11.84 5.30 -9.62
N SER A 185 12.87 4.99 -8.84
CA SER A 185 13.94 4.04 -9.11
C SER A 185 14.17 3.12 -7.90
N GLU A 186 15.05 2.13 -8.03
CA GLU A 186 15.46 1.28 -6.90
C GLU A 186 16.00 2.09 -5.71
N GLU A 187 16.83 3.10 -5.99
CA GLU A 187 17.41 3.98 -4.97
C GLU A 187 16.34 4.78 -4.22
N THR A 188 15.36 5.33 -4.95
CA THR A 188 14.28 6.10 -4.30
C THR A 188 13.31 5.22 -3.54
N LEU A 189 13.13 3.96 -3.95
CA LEU A 189 12.36 2.98 -3.18
C LEU A 189 13.03 2.65 -1.85
N GLN A 190 14.37 2.48 -1.86
CA GLN A 190 15.12 2.33 -0.62
C GLN A 190 14.94 3.56 0.28
N LYS A 191 15.05 4.77 -0.30
CA LYS A 191 14.79 6.02 0.43
C LYS A 191 13.39 6.07 1.04
N ALA A 192 12.35 5.61 0.33
CA ALA A 192 11.00 5.57 0.87
C ALA A 192 10.88 4.63 2.09
N VAL A 193 11.61 3.51 2.09
CA VAL A 193 11.70 2.61 3.26
C VAL A 193 12.45 3.27 4.41
N GLU A 194 13.55 3.97 4.12
CA GLU A 194 14.30 4.75 5.12
C GLU A 194 13.45 5.86 5.75
N GLU A 195 12.67 6.58 4.93
CA GLU A 195 11.73 7.61 5.39
C GLU A 195 10.62 7.01 6.26
N LEU A 196 10.07 5.84 5.90
CA LEU A 196 9.10 5.14 6.74
C LEU A 196 9.73 4.83 8.10
N VAL A 197 10.87 4.15 8.12
CA VAL A 197 11.60 3.78 9.35
C VAL A 197 11.88 5.00 10.22
N THR A 198 12.37 6.08 9.62
CA THR A 198 12.64 7.34 10.34
C THR A 198 11.36 7.93 10.93
N ALA A 199 10.23 7.84 10.22
CA ALA A 199 8.93 8.27 10.73
C ALA A 199 8.49 7.41 11.93
N ILE A 200 8.73 6.10 11.92
CA ILE A 200 8.43 5.19 13.05
C ILE A 200 9.14 5.67 14.32
N GLU A 201 10.44 5.92 14.20
CA GLU A 201 11.27 6.41 15.31
C GLU A 201 10.82 7.81 15.77
N HIS A 202 10.58 8.71 14.81
CA HIS A 202 10.19 10.10 15.09
C HIS A 202 8.87 10.20 15.86
N PHE A 203 7.86 9.44 15.45
CA PHE A 203 6.55 9.45 16.12
C PHE A 203 6.50 8.56 17.38
N GLY A 204 7.58 7.83 17.67
CA GLY A 204 7.66 6.99 18.87
C GLY A 204 6.74 5.77 18.83
N PHE A 205 6.51 5.20 17.65
CA PHE A 205 5.65 4.02 17.47
C PHE A 205 6.27 2.71 18.02
N GLY A 206 7.51 2.77 18.53
CA GLY A 206 8.23 1.61 19.05
C GLY A 206 8.89 0.78 17.94
N PRO A 207 9.41 -0.42 18.26
CA PRO A 207 9.99 -1.31 17.26
C PRO A 207 8.93 -1.69 16.21
N TYR A 208 9.35 -1.77 14.95
CA TYR A 208 8.45 -2.11 13.86
C TYR A 208 7.89 -3.53 14.01
N ASP A 209 6.59 -3.61 14.29
CA ASP A 209 5.77 -4.82 14.21
C ASP A 209 4.57 -4.49 13.33
N VAL A 210 4.47 -5.18 12.18
CA VAL A 210 3.44 -4.97 11.16
C VAL A 210 2.03 -4.96 11.77
N SER A 211 1.77 -5.84 12.74
CA SER A 211 0.42 -6.03 13.30
C SER A 211 -0.03 -4.86 14.17
N SER A 212 0.87 -4.27 14.95
CA SER A 212 0.55 -3.16 15.86
C SER A 212 0.76 -1.78 15.22
N PHE A 213 1.66 -1.68 14.24
CA PHE A 213 2.04 -0.41 13.61
C PHE A 213 0.88 0.32 12.92
N HIS A 214 0.00 -0.40 12.22
CA HIS A 214 -1.12 0.19 11.48
C HIS A 214 -2.08 0.94 12.39
N ARG A 215 -2.42 0.35 13.53
CA ARG A 215 -3.29 0.95 14.54
C ARG A 215 -2.65 2.20 15.14
N LEU A 216 -1.37 2.14 15.50
CA LEU A 216 -0.63 3.29 16.05
C LEU A 216 -0.59 4.46 15.08
N VAL A 217 -0.30 4.20 13.80
CA VAL A 217 -0.32 5.24 12.76
C VAL A 217 -1.71 5.83 12.62
N PHE A 218 -2.75 5.00 12.58
CA PHE A 218 -4.13 5.48 12.45
C PHE A 218 -4.54 6.38 13.62
N GLU A 219 -4.30 5.94 14.85
CA GLU A 219 -4.62 6.72 16.06
C GLU A 219 -3.87 8.05 16.09
N TYR A 220 -2.58 8.05 15.74
CA TYR A 220 -1.77 9.27 15.61
C TYR A 220 -2.36 10.23 14.58
N GLN A 221 -2.68 9.73 13.39
CA GLN A 221 -3.21 10.53 12.29
C GLN A 221 -4.58 11.15 12.63
N GLU A 222 -5.45 10.39 13.31
CA GLU A 222 -6.74 10.90 13.77
C GLU A 222 -6.58 11.97 14.86
N GLN A 223 -5.66 11.79 15.81
CA GLN A 223 -5.35 12.81 16.83
C GLN A 223 -4.78 14.08 16.19
N GLN A 224 -3.89 13.93 15.21
CA GLN A 224 -3.33 15.06 14.48
C GLN A 224 -4.42 15.81 13.72
N TYR A 225 -5.27 15.10 12.98
CA TYR A 225 -6.36 15.71 12.24
C TYR A 225 -7.34 16.45 13.14
N GLN A 226 -7.65 15.94 14.33
CA GLN A 226 -8.47 16.65 15.33
C GLN A 226 -7.84 17.96 15.80
N THR A 227 -6.51 18.06 15.81
CA THR A 227 -5.77 19.21 16.34
C THR A 227 -5.48 20.26 15.26
N SER A 228 -5.10 19.83 14.05
CA SER A 228 -4.61 20.71 12.98
C SER A 228 -5.46 20.69 11.71
N SER A 229 -6.51 19.87 11.65
CA SER A 229 -7.30 19.62 10.42
C SER A 229 -6.46 19.13 9.24
N THR A 230 -5.32 18.50 9.52
CA THR A 230 -4.38 18.00 8.52
C THR A 230 -3.84 16.64 8.93
N TYR A 231 -3.45 15.84 7.95
CA TYR A 231 -2.71 14.59 8.16
C TYR A 231 -1.23 14.78 7.85
N SER A 232 -0.37 14.03 8.54
CA SER A 232 1.04 13.93 8.19
C SER A 232 1.20 13.10 6.92
N VAL A 233 2.13 13.49 6.05
CA VAL A 233 2.37 12.81 4.77
C VAL A 233 3.05 11.46 5.01
N LEU A 234 2.25 10.40 5.11
CA LEU A 234 2.72 9.05 5.40
C LEU A 234 1.92 8.04 4.58
N SER A 235 2.60 7.16 3.85
CA SER A 235 1.96 6.05 3.14
C SER A 235 2.43 4.72 3.66
N LEU A 236 1.48 3.87 4.03
CA LEU A 236 1.75 2.50 4.45
C LEU A 236 2.12 1.58 3.27
N LEU A 237 2.13 2.07 2.02
CA LEU A 237 2.61 1.28 0.89
C LEU A 237 4.09 0.85 1.03
N ALA A 238 4.91 1.65 1.71
CA ALA A 238 6.31 1.29 1.98
C ALA A 238 6.45 0.05 2.88
N ILE A 239 5.43 -0.29 3.69
CA ILE A 239 5.40 -1.53 4.49
C ILE A 239 5.50 -2.75 3.60
N VAL A 240 4.85 -2.76 2.44
CA VAL A 240 4.85 -3.92 1.55
C VAL A 240 6.26 -4.33 1.13
N LEU A 241 7.16 -3.35 1.01
CA LEU A 241 8.55 -3.60 0.67
C LEU A 241 9.32 -4.31 1.79
N LEU A 242 8.97 -4.04 3.04
CA LEU A 242 9.50 -4.71 4.23
C LEU A 242 8.82 -6.07 4.48
N ASP A 243 7.49 -6.10 4.42
CA ASP A 243 6.66 -7.29 4.68
C ASP A 243 6.97 -8.43 3.70
N LEU A 244 7.17 -8.10 2.42
CA LEU A 244 7.60 -9.06 1.41
C LEU A 244 9.10 -9.39 1.48
N GLY A 245 9.87 -8.75 2.36
CA GLY A 245 11.33 -8.89 2.50
C GLY A 245 12.10 -8.50 1.25
N ILE A 246 11.57 -7.56 0.45
CA ILE A 246 12.29 -6.97 -0.70
C ILE A 246 13.40 -6.07 -0.20
N PHE A 247 13.09 -5.31 0.86
CA PHE A 247 14.06 -4.58 1.65
C PHE A 247 14.05 -5.10 3.08
N GLU A 248 15.22 -5.11 3.70
CA GLU A 248 15.41 -5.58 5.07
C GLU A 248 16.17 -4.51 5.85
N VAL A 249 15.71 -4.29 7.08
CA VAL A 249 16.42 -3.50 8.08
C VAL A 249 17.57 -4.34 8.62
N VAL A 250 18.78 -3.80 8.53
CA VAL A 250 19.98 -4.41 9.10
C VAL A 250 20.45 -3.56 10.27
N ASP A 251 20.47 -4.18 11.45
CA ASP A 251 21.17 -3.65 12.62
C ASP A 251 22.68 -3.80 12.41
N GLU A 252 23.45 -2.73 12.65
CA GLU A 252 24.91 -2.77 12.62
C GLU A 252 25.49 -3.43 13.89
#